data_AF-A0A0Q9L9J8-F1
#
_entry.id   AF-A0A0Q9L9J8-F1
#
_cell.length_a   1.000
_cell.length_b   1.000
_cell.length_c   1.000
_cell.angle_alpha   90.00
_cell.angle_beta   90.00
_cell.angle_gamma   90.00
#
_symmetry.space_group_name_H-M   'P 1'
#
loop_
_entity.id
_entity.type
_entity.pdbx_description
1 polymer ?
#
loop_
_entity_poly.entity_id
_entity_poly.type
_entity_poly.pdbx_seq_one_letter_code
_entity_poly.pdbx_strand_id
1 'polypeptide(L)'
;MSANDEYWNLPILKAREFLSTTDKIKKAECRTYLLKANYRLLFRIQIYKSLWEQLLLYPDVFFRRLLYANSYDLSQQMISEGTGIASGTAHNLLNTSKQPPLSVLHTYAVMCNVPWQTLVEQIPHEKSFSVPTEYWFYGAADEKRIDELNEEKNRVLSIRGYVINDPLSLFEGENCPITARWVRSYPEMEYLEFHLSHEPALYPQKKNIIRNMFPFATHLVTTYTPLRPNRRSFWILGPKPKKETAFEELLKVIEMRDHTLVIPF
;
A
#
# COMPACT_ATOMS: atom_id res chain seq x y z
N MET A 1 20.56 21.83 12.00
CA MET A 1 19.93 20.77 11.19
C MET A 1 20.89 20.45 10.07
N SER A 2 21.27 19.18 9.91
CA SER A 2 22.12 18.80 8.79
C SER A 2 21.31 18.92 7.49
N ALA A 3 21.95 19.18 6.35
CA ALA A 3 21.26 19.21 5.06
C ALA A 3 20.51 17.89 4.78
N ASN A 4 20.98 16.76 5.34
CA ASN A 4 20.30 15.47 5.27
C ASN A 4 18.95 15.45 6.00
N ASP A 5 18.79 16.16 7.11
CA ASP A 5 17.53 16.23 7.87
C ASP A 5 16.46 17.05 7.14
N GLU A 6 16.87 18.03 6.33
CA GLU A 6 15.97 18.92 5.59
C GLU A 6 15.30 18.18 4.41
N TYR A 7 16.08 17.41 3.64
CA TYR A 7 15.55 16.56 2.56
C TYR A 7 14.69 15.40 3.07
N TRP A 8 14.93 14.93 4.30
CA TRP A 8 14.10 13.91 4.94
C TRP A 8 12.74 14.46 5.37
N ASN A 9 12.71 15.69 5.88
CA ASN A 9 11.50 16.28 6.44
C ASN A 9 10.61 17.02 5.43
N LEU A 10 11.17 17.48 4.30
CA LEU A 10 10.41 18.26 3.31
C LEU A 10 9.08 17.60 2.86
N PRO A 11 9.01 16.29 2.55
CA PRO A 11 7.75 15.66 2.17
C PRO A 11 6.68 15.72 3.27
N ILE A 12 7.10 15.58 4.54
CA ILE A 12 6.23 15.62 5.71
C ILE A 12 5.72 17.05 5.92
N LEU A 13 6.60 18.05 5.80
CA LEU A 13 6.24 19.46 5.91
C LEU A 13 5.25 19.86 4.80
N LYS A 14 5.49 19.45 3.55
CA LYS A 14 4.58 19.73 2.43
C LYS A 14 3.22 19.05 2.58
N ALA A 15 3.18 17.83 3.12
CA ALA A 15 1.92 17.17 3.47
C ALA A 15 1.14 17.93 4.56
N ARG A 16 1.82 18.35 5.64
CA ARG A 16 1.19 19.13 6.71
C ARG A 16 0.68 20.48 6.21
N GLU A 17 1.51 21.20 5.45
CA GLU A 17 1.15 22.49 4.86
C GLU A 17 -0.05 22.35 3.91
N PHE A 18 -0.09 21.31 3.07
CA PHE A 18 -1.23 21.03 2.18
C PHE A 18 -2.55 20.87 2.96
N LEU A 19 -2.50 20.18 4.11
CA LEU A 19 -3.68 19.89 4.92
C LEU A 19 -4.13 21.09 5.77
N SER A 20 -3.21 21.91 6.27
CA SER A 20 -3.51 22.99 7.21
C SER A 20 -3.70 24.36 6.55
N THR A 21 -3.11 24.61 5.38
CA THR A 21 -3.14 25.94 4.77
C THR A 21 -4.51 26.29 4.17
N THR A 22 -4.90 27.55 4.36
CA THR A 22 -6.07 28.17 3.71
C THR A 22 -5.69 28.97 2.45
N ASP A 23 -4.40 29.23 2.24
CA ASP A 23 -3.87 29.91 1.05
C ASP A 23 -3.96 29.00 -0.18
N LYS A 24 -4.73 29.44 -1.19
CA LYS A 24 -4.99 28.67 -2.42
C LYS A 24 -3.72 28.40 -3.23
N ILE A 25 -2.80 29.36 -3.31
CA ILE A 25 -1.57 29.24 -4.10
C ILE A 25 -0.65 28.21 -3.44
N LYS A 26 -0.38 28.38 -2.13
CA LYS A 26 0.43 27.43 -1.37
C LYS A 26 -0.18 26.03 -1.36
N LYS A 27 -1.50 25.92 -1.25
CA LYS A 27 -2.20 24.63 -1.31
C LYS A 27 -1.99 23.94 -2.66
N ALA A 28 -2.08 24.68 -3.76
CA ALA A 28 -1.85 24.14 -5.10
C ALA A 28 -0.38 23.72 -5.32
N GLU A 29 0.58 24.49 -4.79
CA GLU A 29 2.01 24.15 -4.80
C GLU A 29 2.27 22.85 -4.03
N CYS A 30 1.76 22.74 -2.79
CA CYS A 30 1.95 21.55 -1.97
C CYS A 30 1.28 20.33 -2.60
N ARG A 31 0.07 20.49 -3.15
CA ARG A 31 -0.59 19.43 -3.91
C ARG A 31 0.28 18.94 -5.07
N THR A 32 0.81 19.87 -5.87
CA THR A 32 1.67 19.55 -7.01
C THR A 32 2.93 18.83 -6.57
N TYR A 33 3.54 19.25 -5.46
CA TYR A 33 4.70 18.57 -4.87
C TYR A 33 4.35 17.12 -4.51
N LEU A 34 3.26 16.89 -3.78
CA LEU A 34 2.84 15.55 -3.36
C LEU A 34 2.52 14.64 -4.55
N LEU A 35 1.87 15.17 -5.59
CA LEU A 35 1.53 14.41 -6.79
C LEU A 35 2.71 14.20 -7.76
N LYS A 36 3.83 14.89 -7.56
CA LYS A 36 5.09 14.66 -8.30
C LYS A 36 6.13 13.89 -7.47
N ALA A 37 5.88 13.69 -6.18
CA ALA A 37 6.77 12.95 -5.31
C ALA A 37 6.81 11.48 -5.75
N ASN A 38 8.02 10.93 -5.86
CA ASN A 38 8.20 9.50 -6.08
C ASN A 38 7.83 8.69 -4.82
N TYR A 39 7.67 7.38 -4.98
CA TYR A 39 7.29 6.50 -3.89
C TYR A 39 8.24 6.56 -2.69
N ARG A 40 9.55 6.80 -2.88
CA ARG A 40 10.52 6.91 -1.76
C ARG A 40 10.21 8.09 -0.85
N LEU A 41 9.83 9.24 -1.42
CA LEU A 41 9.39 10.39 -0.63
C LEU A 41 8.04 10.12 0.05
N LEU A 42 7.12 9.45 -0.64
CA LEU A 42 5.82 9.08 -0.09
C LEU A 42 5.92 8.04 1.02
N PHE A 43 6.92 7.14 0.99
CA PHE A 43 7.22 6.21 2.07
C PHE A 43 7.51 6.95 3.38
N ARG A 44 8.19 8.10 3.32
CA ARG A 44 8.49 8.93 4.50
C ARG A 44 7.24 9.57 5.10
N ILE A 45 6.27 9.95 4.28
CA ILE A 45 4.99 10.47 4.77
C ILE A 45 4.21 9.34 5.45
N GLN A 46 4.21 8.15 4.84
CA GLN A 46 3.56 6.94 5.36
C GLN A 46 4.15 6.42 6.67
N ILE A 47 5.30 6.90 7.11
CA ILE A 47 5.76 6.67 8.49
C ILE A 47 4.73 7.26 9.46
N TYR A 48 4.22 8.45 9.18
CA TYR A 48 3.26 9.14 10.05
C TYR A 48 1.82 8.73 9.72
N LYS A 49 1.34 7.63 10.34
CA LYS A 49 0.00 7.06 10.11
C LYS A 49 -1.11 8.12 9.99
N SER A 50 -1.27 8.97 11.01
CA SER A 50 -2.34 10.00 11.03
C SER A 50 -2.23 10.98 9.86
N LEU A 51 -1.01 11.43 9.53
CA LEU A 51 -0.78 12.33 8.41
C LEU A 51 -1.12 11.66 7.08
N TRP A 52 -0.70 10.40 6.92
CA TRP A 52 -1.03 9.62 5.74
C TRP A 52 -2.54 9.42 5.59
N GLU A 53 -3.23 8.97 6.65
CA GLU A 53 -4.67 8.75 6.63
C GLU A 53 -5.46 10.04 6.35
N GLN A 54 -5.00 11.20 6.82
CA GLN A 54 -5.60 12.50 6.45
C GLN A 54 -5.46 12.81 4.96
N LEU A 55 -4.31 12.51 4.33
CA LEU A 55 -4.16 12.64 2.88
C LEU A 55 -5.08 11.65 2.14
N LEU A 56 -5.23 10.43 2.67
CA LEU A 56 -6.10 9.39 2.12
C LEU A 56 -7.60 9.65 2.31
N LEU A 57 -7.95 10.62 3.14
CA LEU A 57 -9.33 11.07 3.34
C LEU A 57 -9.56 12.48 2.77
N TYR A 58 -8.55 13.07 2.13
CA TYR A 58 -8.68 14.40 1.53
C TYR A 58 -9.84 14.41 0.50
N PRO A 59 -10.76 15.39 0.53
CA PRO A 59 -12.03 15.32 -0.22
C PRO A 59 -11.93 15.18 -1.75
N ASP A 60 -10.77 15.47 -2.32
CA ASP A 60 -10.53 15.35 -3.75
C ASP A 60 -10.18 13.90 -4.14
N VAL A 61 -11.12 13.22 -4.78
CA VAL A 61 -10.97 11.83 -5.22
C VAL A 61 -9.81 11.63 -6.22
N PHE A 62 -9.57 12.60 -7.11
CA PHE A 62 -8.52 12.49 -8.13
C PHE A 62 -7.14 12.67 -7.51
N PHE A 63 -7.02 13.56 -6.53
CA PHE A 63 -5.82 13.66 -5.70
C PHE A 63 -5.48 12.31 -5.08
N ARG A 64 -6.46 11.67 -4.42
CA ARG A 64 -6.25 10.41 -3.73
C ARG A 64 -5.84 9.30 -4.69
N ARG A 65 -6.53 9.14 -5.82
CA ARG A 65 -6.17 8.16 -6.86
C ARG A 65 -4.73 8.34 -7.35
N LEU A 66 -4.34 9.56 -7.71
CA LEU A 66 -2.96 9.82 -8.15
C LEU A 66 -1.94 9.59 -7.03
N LEU A 67 -2.24 10.03 -5.81
CA LEU A 67 -1.38 9.81 -4.65
C LEU A 67 -1.16 8.32 -4.39
N TYR A 68 -2.22 7.50 -4.50
CA TYR A 68 -2.11 6.05 -4.38
C TYR A 68 -1.24 5.45 -5.48
N ALA A 69 -1.49 5.79 -6.74
CA ALA A 69 -0.66 5.31 -7.86
C ALA A 69 0.82 5.60 -7.61
N ASN A 70 1.16 6.84 -7.24
CA ASN A 70 2.53 7.26 -6.97
C ASN A 70 3.14 6.54 -5.76
N SER A 71 2.35 6.28 -4.71
CA SER A 71 2.83 5.61 -3.48
C SER A 71 3.29 4.17 -3.72
N TYR A 72 2.76 3.54 -4.77
CA TYR A 72 3.09 2.18 -5.20
C TYR A 72 3.89 2.14 -6.51
N ASP A 73 4.38 3.27 -7.00
CA ASP A 73 5.10 3.38 -8.28
C ASP A 73 4.31 2.77 -9.46
N LEU A 74 2.99 2.92 -9.45
CA LEU A 74 2.11 2.36 -10.47
C LEU A 74 2.05 3.28 -11.69
N SER A 75 2.55 2.77 -12.83
CA SER A 75 2.32 3.41 -14.12
C SER A 75 0.89 3.17 -14.62
N GLN A 76 0.45 3.99 -15.59
CA GLN A 76 -0.85 3.76 -16.25
C GLN A 76 -0.90 2.38 -16.94
N GLN A 77 0.23 1.90 -17.45
CA GLN A 77 0.34 0.56 -18.03
C GLN A 77 0.15 -0.52 -16.96
N MET A 78 0.80 -0.39 -15.80
CA MET A 78 0.62 -1.35 -14.70
C MET A 78 -0.82 -1.40 -14.19
N ILE A 79 -1.50 -0.27 -14.14
CA ILE A 79 -2.93 -0.18 -13.78
C ILE A 79 -3.78 -0.83 -14.87
N SER A 80 -3.49 -0.55 -16.13
CA SER A 80 -4.17 -1.14 -17.30
C SER A 80 -4.08 -2.67 -17.27
N GLU A 81 -2.88 -3.22 -17.08
CA GLU A 81 -2.64 -4.66 -16.99
C GLU A 81 -3.31 -5.27 -15.75
N GLY A 82 -3.20 -4.63 -14.59
CA GLY A 82 -3.77 -5.13 -13.34
C GLY A 82 -5.31 -5.14 -13.32
N THR A 83 -5.94 -4.14 -13.96
CA THR A 83 -7.41 -4.00 -13.99
C THR A 83 -8.07 -4.52 -15.27
N GLY A 84 -7.28 -4.88 -16.30
CA GLY A 84 -7.79 -5.34 -17.59
C GLY A 84 -8.41 -4.26 -18.47
N ILE A 85 -8.26 -2.97 -18.12
CA ILE A 85 -8.78 -1.85 -18.91
C ILE A 85 -7.72 -1.32 -19.89
N ALA A 86 -8.13 -0.60 -20.94
CA ALA A 86 -7.19 0.07 -21.83
C ALA A 86 -6.43 1.22 -21.14
N SER A 87 -5.19 1.51 -21.56
CA SER A 87 -4.34 2.58 -20.99
C SER A 87 -5.02 3.95 -20.92
N GLY A 88 -5.76 4.37 -21.96
CA GLY A 88 -6.54 5.61 -21.93
C GLY A 88 -7.66 5.61 -20.87
N THR A 89 -8.21 4.43 -20.54
CA THR A 89 -9.18 4.27 -19.46
C THR A 89 -8.50 4.34 -18.09
N ALA A 90 -7.27 3.83 -17.95
CA ALA A 90 -6.46 4.02 -16.75
C ALA A 90 -6.12 5.50 -16.52
N HIS A 91 -5.80 6.25 -17.59
CA HIS A 91 -5.66 7.71 -17.50
C HIS A 91 -6.94 8.38 -16.99
N ASN A 92 -8.10 8.02 -17.55
CA ASN A 92 -9.39 8.57 -17.13
C ASN A 92 -9.76 8.21 -15.70
N LEU A 93 -9.49 6.96 -15.27
CA LEU A 93 -9.66 6.53 -13.87
C LEU A 93 -8.92 7.49 -12.93
N LEU A 94 -7.68 7.84 -13.24
CA LEU A 94 -6.87 8.69 -12.36
C LEU A 94 -7.28 10.17 -12.38
N ASN A 95 -7.76 10.68 -13.53
CA ASN A 95 -7.82 12.14 -13.75
C ASN A 95 -9.23 12.72 -13.93
N THR A 96 -10.18 11.96 -14.48
CA THR A 96 -11.42 12.57 -15.03
C THR A 96 -12.70 11.80 -14.72
N SER A 97 -12.63 10.47 -14.62
CA SER A 97 -13.81 9.63 -14.44
C SER A 97 -14.38 9.76 -13.04
N LYS A 98 -15.55 10.39 -12.91
CA LYS A 98 -16.23 10.51 -11.61
C LYS A 98 -16.86 9.20 -11.14
N GLN A 99 -17.24 8.33 -12.07
CA GLN A 99 -17.90 7.05 -11.80
C GLN A 99 -17.27 5.92 -12.62
N PRO A 100 -16.05 5.47 -12.27
CA PRO A 100 -15.45 4.32 -12.92
C PRO A 100 -16.28 3.04 -12.65
N PRO A 101 -16.18 2.02 -13.52
CA PRO A 101 -16.84 0.74 -13.28
C PRO A 101 -16.44 0.13 -11.93
N LEU A 102 -17.40 -0.47 -11.25
CA LEU A 102 -17.20 -0.98 -9.89
C LEU A 102 -16.12 -2.07 -9.81
N SER A 103 -16.01 -2.93 -10.83
CA SER A 103 -14.94 -3.93 -10.93
C SER A 103 -13.55 -3.28 -10.95
N VAL A 104 -13.37 -2.25 -11.77
CA VAL A 104 -12.11 -1.50 -11.90
C VAL A 104 -11.74 -0.82 -10.58
N LEU A 105 -12.74 -0.26 -9.88
CA LEU A 105 -12.52 0.38 -8.57
C LEU A 105 -12.05 -0.61 -7.52
N HIS A 106 -12.68 -1.78 -7.42
CA HIS A 106 -12.28 -2.78 -6.43
C HIS A 106 -10.89 -3.34 -6.73
N THR A 107 -10.59 -3.68 -7.99
CA THR A 107 -9.24 -4.14 -8.36
C THR A 107 -8.19 -3.06 -8.08
N TYR A 108 -8.48 -1.79 -8.40
CA TYR A 108 -7.55 -0.70 -8.10
C TYR A 108 -7.39 -0.45 -6.59
N ALA A 109 -8.47 -0.58 -5.81
CA ALA A 109 -8.45 -0.50 -4.36
C ALA A 109 -7.57 -1.59 -3.72
N VAL A 110 -7.67 -2.83 -4.24
CA VAL A 110 -6.79 -3.95 -3.88
C VAL A 110 -5.33 -3.62 -4.20
N MET A 111 -5.05 -3.10 -5.41
CA MET A 111 -3.69 -2.70 -5.79
C MET A 111 -3.11 -1.65 -4.83
N CYS A 112 -3.93 -0.70 -4.39
CA CYS A 112 -3.53 0.39 -3.53
C CYS A 112 -3.63 0.09 -2.02
N ASN A 113 -4.15 -1.08 -1.64
CA ASN A 113 -4.45 -1.49 -0.26
C ASN A 113 -5.22 -0.41 0.52
N VAL A 114 -6.38 -0.02 -0.03
CA VAL A 114 -7.29 0.93 0.60
C VAL A 114 -8.75 0.52 0.40
N PRO A 115 -9.68 0.95 1.26
CA PRO A 115 -11.11 0.79 1.02
C PRO A 115 -11.53 1.48 -0.29
N TRP A 116 -12.25 0.78 -1.16
CA TRP A 116 -12.58 1.29 -2.50
C TRP A 116 -13.41 2.60 -2.47
N GLN A 117 -14.15 2.86 -1.39
CA GLN A 117 -14.93 4.08 -1.20
C GLN A 117 -14.04 5.33 -1.20
N THR A 118 -12.79 5.25 -0.72
CA THR A 118 -11.84 6.38 -0.77
C THR A 118 -11.51 6.79 -2.21
N LEU A 119 -11.75 5.91 -3.18
CA LEU A 119 -11.52 6.19 -4.58
C LEU A 119 -12.69 6.93 -5.24
N VAL A 120 -13.88 7.00 -4.64
CA VAL A 120 -15.07 7.57 -5.30
C VAL A 120 -15.90 8.53 -4.45
N GLU A 121 -15.91 8.37 -3.14
CA GLU A 121 -16.72 9.19 -2.22
C GLU A 121 -15.88 10.32 -1.67
N GLN A 122 -16.31 11.58 -1.80
CA GLN A 122 -15.56 12.71 -1.22
C GLN A 122 -15.34 12.54 0.29
N ILE A 123 -16.36 12.07 1.00
CA ILE A 123 -16.34 11.79 2.45
C ILE A 123 -16.81 10.34 2.64
N PRO A 124 -15.88 9.37 2.65
CA PRO A 124 -16.24 7.96 2.85
C PRO A 124 -16.79 7.71 4.25
N HIS A 125 -17.81 6.86 4.35
CA HIS A 125 -18.38 6.50 5.65
C HIS A 125 -17.39 5.64 6.47
N GLU A 126 -17.24 5.89 7.78
CA GLU A 126 -16.26 5.18 8.63
C GLU A 126 -16.46 3.65 8.67
N LYS A 127 -17.70 3.18 8.65
CA LYS A 127 -18.05 1.75 8.53
C LYS A 127 -17.43 1.06 7.30
N SER A 128 -17.06 1.80 6.26
CA SER A 128 -16.39 1.24 5.07
C SER A 128 -14.97 0.72 5.36
N PHE A 129 -14.41 1.04 6.52
CA PHE A 129 -13.00 0.79 6.88
C PHE A 129 -12.79 -0.51 7.69
N SER A 130 -13.86 -1.13 8.16
CA SER A 130 -13.76 -2.30 9.06
C SER A 130 -13.38 -3.60 8.35
N VAL A 131 -13.71 -3.74 7.06
CA VAL A 131 -13.55 -4.99 6.31
C VAL A 131 -13.00 -4.67 4.91
N PRO A 132 -12.01 -5.44 4.40
CA PRO A 132 -11.43 -5.23 3.07
C PRO A 132 -12.36 -5.75 1.95
N THR A 133 -13.61 -5.28 1.88
CA THR A 133 -14.67 -5.84 1.01
C THR A 133 -14.28 -5.92 -0.47
N GLU A 134 -13.37 -5.07 -0.91
CA GLU A 134 -12.86 -5.06 -2.29
C GLU A 134 -12.18 -6.35 -2.72
N TYR A 135 -11.61 -7.12 -1.80
CA TYR A 135 -10.98 -8.41 -2.13
C TYR A 135 -11.99 -9.49 -2.49
N TRP A 136 -13.25 -9.38 -2.03
CA TRP A 136 -14.31 -10.34 -2.33
C TRP A 136 -15.13 -9.97 -3.56
N PHE A 137 -14.80 -8.87 -4.23
CA PHE A 137 -15.41 -8.53 -5.51
C PHE A 137 -14.83 -9.40 -6.63
N TYR A 138 -15.70 -9.93 -7.49
CA TYR A 138 -15.30 -10.83 -8.56
C TYR A 138 -14.21 -10.20 -9.47
N GLY A 139 -13.07 -10.89 -9.59
CA GLY A 139 -11.93 -10.47 -10.40
C GLY A 139 -10.99 -9.46 -9.73
N ALA A 140 -11.26 -9.01 -8.50
CA ALA A 140 -10.38 -8.09 -7.77
C ALA A 140 -9.22 -8.81 -7.05
N ALA A 141 -9.45 -10.05 -6.61
CA ALA A 141 -8.45 -10.92 -6.01
C ALA A 141 -8.68 -12.38 -6.42
N ASP A 142 -7.62 -13.18 -6.39
CA ASP A 142 -7.70 -14.62 -6.63
C ASP A 142 -7.73 -15.40 -5.31
N GLU A 143 -8.51 -16.47 -5.26
CA GLU A 143 -8.44 -17.42 -4.16
C GLU A 143 -7.20 -18.31 -4.32
N LYS A 144 -6.37 -18.36 -3.28
CA LYS A 144 -5.12 -19.16 -3.27
C LYS A 144 -4.90 -19.79 -1.93
N ARG A 145 -4.24 -20.94 -1.93
CA ARG A 145 -3.64 -21.49 -0.72
C ARG A 145 -2.35 -20.76 -0.40
N ILE A 146 -1.99 -20.66 0.87
CA ILE A 146 -0.80 -19.88 1.25
C ILE A 146 0.51 -20.44 0.68
N ASP A 147 0.59 -21.76 0.51
CA ASP A 147 1.76 -22.46 -0.05
C ASP A 147 1.90 -22.27 -1.57
N GLU A 148 0.83 -21.89 -2.27
CA GLU A 148 0.84 -21.58 -3.70
C GLU A 148 1.36 -20.16 -4.01
N LEU A 149 1.37 -19.27 -3.00
CA LEU A 149 1.67 -17.85 -3.23
C LEU A 149 3.08 -17.61 -3.76
N ASN A 150 4.07 -18.41 -3.36
CA ASN A 150 5.44 -18.22 -3.84
C ASN A 150 5.55 -18.49 -5.36
N GLU A 151 4.75 -19.39 -5.91
CA GLU A 151 4.75 -19.72 -7.34
C GLU A 151 4.12 -18.60 -8.18
N GLU A 152 3.15 -17.88 -7.62
CA GLU A 152 2.51 -16.73 -8.27
C GLU A 152 3.46 -15.54 -8.49
N LYS A 153 4.56 -15.47 -7.72
CA LYS A 153 5.54 -14.37 -7.80
C LYS A 153 5.91 -13.98 -9.23
N ASN A 154 6.22 -14.96 -10.08
CA ASN A 154 6.68 -14.70 -11.45
C ASN A 154 5.54 -14.33 -12.42
N ARG A 155 4.29 -14.60 -12.05
CA ARG A 155 3.09 -14.25 -12.83
C ARG A 155 2.60 -12.83 -12.54
N VAL A 156 2.94 -12.29 -11.37
CA VAL A 156 2.56 -10.93 -10.97
C VAL A 156 3.46 -9.91 -11.67
N LEU A 157 2.86 -9.08 -12.54
CA LEU A 157 3.59 -8.01 -13.23
C LEU A 157 3.81 -6.77 -12.36
N SER A 158 2.76 -6.34 -11.64
CA SER A 158 2.79 -5.14 -10.78
C SER A 158 2.32 -5.45 -9.37
N ILE A 159 0.99 -5.47 -9.15
CA ILE A 159 0.35 -5.81 -7.89
C ILE A 159 -0.82 -6.73 -8.16
N ARG A 160 -0.96 -7.80 -7.37
CA ARG A 160 -2.08 -8.75 -7.44
C ARG A 160 -2.58 -9.04 -6.04
N GLY A 161 -3.89 -9.00 -5.84
CA GLY A 161 -4.53 -9.38 -4.57
C GLY A 161 -4.95 -10.83 -4.53
N TYR A 162 -5.04 -11.35 -3.31
CA TYR A 162 -5.42 -12.72 -3.01
C TYR A 162 -6.33 -12.79 -1.79
N VAL A 163 -7.20 -13.79 -1.79
CA VAL A 163 -7.93 -14.27 -0.62
C VAL A 163 -7.34 -15.63 -0.23
N ILE A 164 -6.89 -15.74 1.01
CA ILE A 164 -6.22 -16.94 1.54
C ILE A 164 -7.17 -17.64 2.49
N ASN A 165 -7.65 -18.82 2.07
CA ASN A 165 -8.66 -19.57 2.81
C ASN A 165 -8.06 -20.45 3.92
N ASP A 166 -6.76 -20.74 3.87
CA ASP A 166 -6.04 -21.63 4.81
C ASP A 166 -4.86 -20.95 5.56
N PRO A 167 -5.06 -19.77 6.19
CA PRO A 167 -3.97 -18.98 6.76
C PRO A 167 -3.34 -19.61 8.01
N LEU A 168 -4.06 -20.49 8.72
CA LEU A 168 -3.61 -21.10 9.98
C LEU A 168 -2.26 -21.81 9.87
N SER A 169 -1.92 -22.34 8.70
CA SER A 169 -0.66 -23.03 8.45
C SER A 169 0.57 -22.13 8.64
N LEU A 170 0.41 -20.81 8.48
CA LEU A 170 1.49 -19.82 8.70
C LEU A 170 1.16 -18.79 9.77
N PHE A 171 -0.12 -18.53 10.05
CA PHE A 171 -0.58 -17.50 10.97
C PHE A 171 -1.54 -18.09 12.00
N GLU A 172 -0.95 -18.66 13.07
CA GLU A 172 -1.69 -19.09 14.26
C GLU A 172 -2.65 -17.98 14.74
N GLY A 173 -3.92 -18.35 14.98
CA GLY A 173 -4.97 -17.43 15.44
C GLY A 173 -5.84 -16.80 14.34
N GLU A 174 -5.42 -16.87 13.07
CA GLU A 174 -6.27 -16.46 11.94
C GLU A 174 -7.23 -17.59 11.56
N ASN A 175 -8.36 -17.69 12.25
CA ASN A 175 -9.36 -18.76 12.03
C ASN A 175 -10.30 -18.51 10.83
N CYS A 176 -10.15 -17.38 10.13
CA CYS A 176 -10.97 -16.97 9.01
C CYS A 176 -10.08 -16.63 7.80
N PRO A 177 -10.62 -16.61 6.58
CA PRO A 177 -9.86 -16.16 5.42
C PRO A 177 -9.24 -14.79 5.64
N ILE A 178 -7.97 -14.65 5.26
CA ILE A 178 -7.26 -13.37 5.25
C ILE A 178 -7.07 -12.88 3.82
N THR A 179 -6.67 -11.63 3.67
CA THR A 179 -6.34 -11.06 2.36
C THR A 179 -4.84 -10.85 2.27
N ALA A 180 -4.30 -10.98 1.07
CA ALA A 180 -2.89 -10.76 0.79
C ALA A 180 -2.71 -10.03 -0.53
N ARG A 181 -1.52 -9.47 -0.77
CA ARG A 181 -1.13 -8.96 -2.08
C ARG A 181 0.35 -9.15 -2.35
N TRP A 182 0.64 -9.59 -3.57
CA TRP A 182 1.99 -9.50 -4.12
C TRP A 182 2.22 -8.09 -4.64
N VAL A 183 3.34 -7.48 -4.25
CA VAL A 183 3.75 -6.14 -4.69
C VAL A 183 5.12 -6.23 -5.31
N ARG A 184 5.17 -6.02 -6.62
CA ARG A 184 6.37 -6.09 -7.46
C ARG A 184 6.59 -4.83 -8.29
N SER A 185 5.81 -3.78 -8.06
CA SER A 185 5.92 -2.51 -8.80
C SER A 185 7.23 -1.76 -8.49
N TYR A 186 7.74 -1.83 -7.27
CA TYR A 186 8.94 -1.08 -6.87
C TYR A 186 10.22 -1.54 -7.59
N PRO A 187 11.11 -0.63 -8.03
CA PRO A 187 12.35 -1.01 -8.72
C PRO A 187 13.35 -1.82 -7.88
N GLU A 188 13.41 -1.59 -6.57
CA GLU A 188 14.43 -2.17 -5.69
C GLU A 188 13.97 -3.42 -4.95
N MET A 189 12.67 -3.58 -4.75
CA MET A 189 12.13 -4.57 -3.85
C MET A 189 10.87 -5.22 -4.40
N GLU A 190 10.57 -6.37 -3.85
CA GLU A 190 9.26 -7.00 -3.95
C GLU A 190 8.87 -7.56 -2.59
N TYR A 191 7.57 -7.58 -2.34
CA TYR A 191 7.06 -8.15 -1.10
C TYR A 191 5.71 -8.82 -1.29
N LEU A 192 5.43 -9.75 -0.39
CA LEU A 192 4.12 -10.32 -0.16
C LEU A 192 3.59 -9.74 1.15
N GLU A 193 2.46 -9.02 1.07
CA GLU A 193 1.80 -8.44 2.23
C GLU A 193 0.55 -9.24 2.60
N PHE A 194 0.41 -9.56 3.87
CA PHE A 194 -0.79 -10.16 4.46
C PHE A 194 -1.50 -9.16 5.36
N HIS A 195 -2.83 -9.14 5.32
CA HIS A 195 -3.67 -8.35 6.22
C HIS A 195 -4.22 -9.25 7.31
N LEU A 196 -3.60 -9.17 8.48
CA LEU A 196 -3.85 -10.01 9.64
C LEU A 196 -4.74 -9.29 10.65
N SER A 197 -5.47 -10.05 11.45
CA SER A 197 -6.24 -9.55 12.59
C SER A 197 -5.30 -9.04 13.69
N HIS A 198 -4.15 -9.70 13.87
CA HIS A 198 -3.18 -9.39 14.93
C HIS A 198 -1.75 -9.45 14.41
N GLU A 199 -0.82 -8.93 15.20
CA GLU A 199 0.60 -9.07 14.91
C GLU A 199 1.03 -10.55 15.06
N PRO A 200 1.69 -11.15 14.05
CA PRO A 200 2.05 -12.56 14.11
C PRO A 200 3.24 -12.75 15.07
N ALA A 201 3.16 -13.76 15.93
CA ALA A 201 4.32 -14.19 16.70
C ALA A 201 5.38 -14.78 15.75
N LEU A 202 6.62 -14.25 15.76
CA LEU A 202 7.72 -14.65 14.87
C LEU A 202 8.86 -15.34 15.63
N TYR A 203 8.57 -16.46 16.30
CA TYR A 203 9.60 -17.28 16.94
C TYR A 203 10.55 -17.91 15.89
N PRO A 204 11.79 -18.29 16.26
CA PRO A 204 12.81 -18.72 15.30
C PRO A 204 12.36 -19.84 14.34
N GLN A 205 11.61 -20.84 14.82
CA GLN A 205 11.12 -21.92 13.94
C GLN A 205 10.14 -21.38 12.88
N LYS A 206 9.22 -20.49 13.25
CA LYS A 206 8.29 -19.87 12.29
C LYS A 206 9.01 -19.01 11.26
N LYS A 207 10.02 -18.25 11.67
CA LYS A 207 10.88 -17.50 10.72
C LYS A 207 11.52 -18.43 9.69
N ASN A 208 11.96 -19.63 10.11
CA ASN A 208 12.52 -20.63 9.21
C ASN A 208 11.44 -21.22 8.27
N ILE A 209 10.25 -21.53 8.77
CA ILE A 209 9.11 -21.99 7.94
C ILE A 209 8.80 -20.94 6.86
N ILE A 210 8.65 -19.67 7.25
CA ILE A 210 8.39 -18.56 6.34
C ILE A 210 9.49 -18.45 5.27
N ARG A 211 10.77 -18.50 5.67
CA ARG A 211 11.90 -18.42 4.72
C ARG A 211 11.97 -19.62 3.77
N ASN A 212 11.60 -20.81 4.24
CA ASN A 212 11.53 -22.00 3.39
C ASN A 212 10.39 -21.89 2.37
N MET A 213 9.23 -21.37 2.78
CA MET A 213 8.09 -21.14 1.89
C MET A 213 8.32 -19.99 0.91
N PHE A 214 9.05 -18.95 1.34
CA PHE A 214 9.34 -17.75 0.57
C PHE A 214 10.86 -17.48 0.53
N PRO A 215 11.64 -18.21 -0.27
CA PRO A 215 13.11 -18.12 -0.27
C PRO A 215 13.68 -16.76 -0.70
N PHE A 216 12.87 -15.92 -1.34
CA PHE A 216 13.29 -14.56 -1.70
C PHE A 216 13.35 -13.61 -0.49
N ALA A 217 12.71 -13.98 0.62
CA ALA A 217 12.55 -13.12 1.78
C ALA A 217 13.87 -12.93 2.52
N THR A 218 14.32 -11.69 2.63
CA THR A 218 15.43 -11.32 3.50
C THR A 218 14.94 -10.72 4.82
N HIS A 219 13.77 -10.07 4.81
CA HIS A 219 13.20 -9.36 5.96
C HIS A 219 11.72 -9.67 6.14
N LEU A 220 11.29 -9.61 7.40
CA LEU A 220 9.90 -9.78 7.84
C LEU A 220 9.53 -8.55 8.66
N VAL A 221 8.51 -7.82 8.26
CA VAL A 221 8.11 -6.55 8.90
C VAL A 221 6.63 -6.57 9.21
N THR A 222 6.25 -6.15 10.41
CA THR A 222 4.85 -5.85 10.74
C THR A 222 4.66 -4.33 10.76
N THR A 223 3.54 -3.84 10.23
CA THR A 223 3.17 -2.43 10.28
C THR A 223 1.65 -2.27 10.33
N TYR A 224 1.15 -1.03 10.30
CA TYR A 224 -0.29 -0.74 10.27
C TYR A 224 -0.87 -0.94 8.86
N THR A 225 -2.14 -1.30 8.76
CA THR A 225 -2.87 -1.27 7.49
C THR A 225 -3.63 0.07 7.38
N PRO A 226 -3.36 0.91 6.35
CA PRO A 226 -3.99 2.23 6.25
C PRO A 226 -5.52 2.15 6.25
N LEU A 227 -6.17 3.00 7.04
CA LEU A 227 -7.64 3.06 7.15
C LEU A 227 -8.27 1.71 7.55
N ARG A 228 -7.52 0.82 8.23
CA ARG A 228 -8.05 -0.43 8.80
C ARG A 228 -7.48 -0.60 10.21
N PRO A 229 -8.02 0.12 11.21
CA PRO A 229 -7.42 0.18 12.55
C PRO A 229 -7.36 -1.17 13.27
N ASN A 230 -8.23 -2.12 12.90
CA ASN A 230 -8.30 -3.45 13.49
C ASN A 230 -7.49 -4.50 12.70
N ARG A 231 -6.59 -4.06 11.81
CA ARG A 231 -5.75 -4.94 10.99
C ARG A 231 -4.28 -4.56 11.09
N ARG A 232 -3.42 -5.56 11.00
CA ARG A 232 -1.97 -5.41 10.84
C ARG A 232 -1.57 -5.87 9.45
N SER A 233 -0.60 -5.16 8.89
CA SER A 233 0.06 -5.55 7.65
C SER A 233 1.34 -6.30 7.99
N PHE A 234 1.47 -7.54 7.54
CA PHE A 234 2.69 -8.34 7.68
C PHE A 234 3.35 -8.53 6.33
N TRP A 235 4.58 -8.07 6.18
CA TRP A 235 5.32 -8.04 4.92
C TRP A 235 6.43 -9.07 4.97
N ILE A 236 6.48 -9.90 3.93
CA ILE A 236 7.60 -10.77 3.60
C ILE A 236 8.30 -10.11 2.41
N LEU A 237 9.47 -9.52 2.62
CA LEU A 237 10.12 -8.67 1.62
C LEU A 237 11.56 -9.09 1.34
N GLY A 238 12.00 -8.80 0.11
CA GLY A 238 13.37 -9.04 -0.34
C GLY A 238 13.79 -8.11 -1.47
N PRO A 239 15.12 -7.99 -1.71
CA PRO A 239 15.64 -7.20 -2.80
C PRO A 239 15.35 -7.85 -4.15
N LYS A 240 15.10 -7.02 -5.17
CA LYS A 240 15.21 -7.46 -6.56
C LYS A 240 16.68 -7.71 -6.93
N PRO A 241 16.97 -8.55 -7.94
CA PRO A 241 18.35 -8.84 -8.33
C PRO A 241 19.18 -7.58 -8.60
N LYS A 242 20.38 -7.49 -8.01
CA LYS A 242 21.31 -6.36 -8.17
C LYS A 242 20.80 -5.03 -7.59
N LYS A 243 19.92 -5.08 -6.59
CA LYS A 243 19.33 -3.89 -5.93
C LYS A 243 19.56 -3.86 -4.42
N GLU A 244 20.47 -4.68 -3.90
CA GLU A 244 20.71 -4.90 -2.47
C GLU A 244 21.00 -3.59 -1.73
N THR A 245 21.89 -2.73 -2.23
CA THR A 245 22.21 -1.44 -1.60
C THR A 245 21.00 -0.50 -1.55
N ALA A 246 20.24 -0.40 -2.64
CA ALA A 246 19.08 0.49 -2.71
C ALA A 246 17.90 -0.03 -1.89
N PHE A 247 17.79 -1.36 -1.75
CA PHE A 247 16.88 -2.03 -0.85
C PHE A 247 17.19 -1.73 0.61
N GLU A 248 18.46 -1.83 1.03
CA GLU A 248 18.91 -1.50 2.40
C GLU A 248 18.57 -0.05 2.80
N GLU A 249 18.71 0.91 1.88
CA GLU A 249 18.30 2.29 2.12
C GLU A 249 16.80 2.44 2.33
N LEU A 250 16.00 1.71 1.52
CA LEU A 250 14.55 1.74 1.61
C LEU A 250 14.04 1.04 2.88
N LEU A 251 14.68 -0.06 3.27
CA LEU A 251 14.34 -0.82 4.46
C LEU A 251 14.39 0.04 5.73
N LYS A 252 15.43 0.89 5.86
CA LYS A 252 15.53 1.87 6.97
C LYS A 252 14.30 2.76 7.09
N VAL A 253 13.69 3.14 5.97
CA VAL A 253 12.46 3.96 5.95
C VAL A 253 11.25 3.12 6.37
N ILE A 254 11.17 1.87 5.90
CA ILE A 254 10.06 0.95 6.18
C ILE A 254 10.03 0.58 7.67
N GLU A 255 11.17 0.25 8.26
CA GLU A 255 11.28 -0.15 9.67
C GLU A 255 10.91 1.01 10.62
N MET A 256 11.13 2.26 10.22
CA MET A 256 10.70 3.43 11.01
C MET A 256 9.17 3.57 11.13
N ARG A 257 8.38 2.92 10.26
CA ARG A 257 6.90 3.03 10.29
C ARG A 257 6.27 2.51 11.58
N ASP A 258 6.91 1.57 12.27
CA ASP A 258 6.39 1.00 13.52
C ASP A 258 6.73 1.87 14.74
N HIS A 259 7.71 2.78 14.61
CA HIS A 259 8.21 3.62 15.71
C HIS A 259 7.51 4.98 15.84
N THR A 260 6.83 5.46 14.81
CA THR A 260 6.13 6.74 14.86
C THR A 260 4.72 6.57 15.40
N LEU A 261 4.64 6.64 16.74
CA LEU A 261 3.42 6.86 17.48
C LEU A 261 2.62 8.03 16.89
N VAL A 262 1.30 7.87 16.90
CA VAL A 262 0.27 8.88 16.61
C VAL A 262 0.74 10.25 17.10
N ILE A 263 0.96 11.20 16.19
CA ILE A 263 1.17 12.60 16.60
C ILE A 263 -0.13 13.01 17.31
N PRO A 264 -0.08 13.33 18.61
CA PRO A 264 -1.24 13.87 19.30
C PRO A 264 -1.58 15.23 18.70
N PHE A 265 -2.88 15.48 18.57
CA PHE A 265 -3.42 16.78 18.17
C PHE A 265 -2.93 17.92 19.07
#